data_AF-A0A4Q3UM82-F1
#
_entry.id   AF-A0A4Q3UM82-F1
#
_cell.length_a   1.000
_cell.length_b   1.000
_cell.length_c   1.000
_cell.angle_alpha   90.00
_cell.angle_beta   90.00
_cell.angle_gamma   90.00
#
_symmetry.space_group_name_H-M   'P 1'
#
loop_
_entity.id
_entity.type
_entity.pdbx_description
1 polymer ?
#
loop_
_entity_poly.entity_id
_entity_poly.type
_entity_poly.pdbx_seq_one_letter_code
_entity_poly.pdbx_strand_id
1 'polypeptide(L)'
;YKRYTLLSRVPAFRESATKDSLTETEILDFYTPIIQRLITLMISTSEKPSFIPMLNSKISADNLLLQMSNSMAVLRSDIYYVLVKKTVNESFFERIKVEWMEYRSMELEFFDKAGPTIVQAYQDILKHESSATVITLLEEINKTSNIMLAADAEEWWNNSIKLVENIKDLKSVVVEDILDSVRQKYVDEKNEKNVNLAILLTVIVLVMAIIYFSIKSISDTLSELSTAATRLSLGELGLSISKPTRDVIGNLARAVMTIDTNKQKMAAAAVDIGNGKFDTPLKIRSEKDVIGLAMVDMRTKLLKLSAEQQEKIWMQGSVRTIADSMLGDQDVDNISKHVLQALAKVIGFEVAVFYIAKTPDQLHYVN
;
A
#
# COMPACT_ATOMS: atom_id res chain seq x y z
N TYR A 1 11.88 47.54 -17.90
CA TYR A 1 12.20 48.14 -16.59
C TYR A 1 12.50 49.64 -16.65
N LYS A 2 13.61 50.09 -17.26
CA LYS A 2 14.04 51.51 -17.22
C LYS A 2 13.04 52.53 -17.77
N ARG A 3 12.21 52.15 -18.77
CA ARG A 3 11.22 53.05 -19.41
C ARG A 3 10.02 53.41 -18.53
N TYR A 4 9.63 52.58 -17.58
CA TYR A 4 8.43 52.76 -16.75
C TYR A 4 8.73 52.95 -15.25
N THR A 5 10.02 53.06 -14.89
CA THR A 5 10.51 53.30 -13.51
C THR A 5 11.15 54.67 -13.36
N LEU A 6 11.22 55.47 -14.44
CA LEU A 6 11.85 56.79 -14.48
C LEU A 6 13.36 56.82 -14.10
N LEU A 7 13.96 55.66 -13.79
CA LEU A 7 15.37 55.51 -13.41
C LEU A 7 16.36 56.01 -14.47
N SER A 8 15.97 56.03 -15.74
CA SER A 8 16.80 56.58 -16.81
C SER A 8 17.03 58.09 -16.69
N ARG A 9 16.21 58.81 -15.90
CA ARG A 9 16.33 60.26 -15.69
C ARG A 9 17.29 60.63 -14.56
N VAL A 10 17.64 59.68 -13.68
CA VAL A 10 18.46 59.92 -12.48
C VAL A 10 19.86 60.47 -12.80
N PRO A 11 20.61 59.95 -13.79
CA PRO A 11 21.95 60.47 -14.08
C PRO A 11 21.94 61.95 -14.48
N ALA A 12 21.03 62.34 -15.38
CA ALA A 12 20.89 63.73 -15.83
C ALA A 12 20.46 64.67 -14.69
N PHE A 13 19.57 64.21 -13.81
CA PHE A 13 19.14 64.99 -12.65
C PHE A 13 20.26 65.20 -11.62
N ARG A 14 21.12 64.20 -11.40
CA ARG A 14 22.30 64.33 -10.52
C ARG A 14 23.33 65.33 -11.06
N GLU A 15 23.47 65.41 -12.38
CA GLU A 15 24.33 66.40 -13.04
C GLU A 15 23.78 67.84 -12.91
N SER A 16 22.45 68.02 -12.86
CA SER A 16 21.86 69.33 -12.54
C SER A 16 21.95 69.68 -11.05
N ALA A 17 21.86 68.69 -10.16
CA ALA A 17 21.93 68.91 -8.71
C ALA A 17 23.33 69.33 -8.22
N THR A 18 24.39 68.91 -8.91
CA THR A 18 25.78 69.26 -8.58
C THR A 18 26.16 70.70 -8.93
N LYS A 19 25.27 71.46 -9.58
CA LYS A 19 25.47 72.87 -9.97
C LYS A 19 24.83 73.86 -8.99
N ASP A 20 24.48 73.43 -7.77
CA ASP A 20 23.89 74.22 -6.67
C ASP A 20 22.61 75.02 -7.04
N SER A 21 21.91 74.63 -8.11
CA SER A 21 20.78 75.38 -8.65
C SER A 21 19.40 74.83 -8.25
N LEU A 22 19.34 73.78 -7.42
CA LEU A 22 18.09 73.10 -7.09
C LEU A 22 17.66 73.38 -5.64
N THR A 23 16.37 73.62 -5.48
CA THR A 23 15.68 73.66 -4.20
C THR A 23 15.41 72.24 -3.68
N GLU A 24 15.24 72.09 -2.38
CA GLU A 24 14.89 70.79 -1.76
C GLU A 24 13.58 70.22 -2.35
N THR A 25 12.59 71.08 -2.57
CA THR A 25 11.32 70.70 -3.18
C THR A 25 11.52 70.08 -4.56
N GLU A 26 12.40 70.65 -5.40
CA GLU A 26 12.72 70.08 -6.71
C GLU A 26 13.43 68.71 -6.61
N ILE A 27 14.24 68.50 -5.57
CA ILE A 27 14.90 67.21 -5.31
C ILE A 27 13.86 66.16 -4.88
N LEU A 28 12.97 66.51 -3.95
CA LEU A 28 11.90 65.62 -3.47
C LEU A 28 10.88 65.30 -4.57
N ASP A 29 10.46 66.29 -5.36
CA ASP A 29 9.53 66.12 -6.48
C ASP A 29 10.09 65.21 -7.57
N PHE A 30 11.42 65.18 -7.73
CA PHE A 30 12.06 64.27 -8.68
C PHE A 30 12.15 62.83 -8.18
N TYR A 31 12.59 62.61 -6.94
CA TYR A 31 12.83 61.25 -6.43
C TYR A 31 11.54 60.55 -5.96
N THR A 32 10.55 61.28 -5.48
CA THR A 32 9.31 60.70 -4.92
C THR A 32 8.55 59.81 -5.92
N PRO A 33 8.28 60.25 -7.17
CA PRO A 33 7.59 59.40 -8.16
C PRO A 33 8.39 58.15 -8.55
N ILE A 34 9.73 58.23 -8.51
CA ILE A 34 10.61 57.09 -8.78
C ILE A 34 10.44 56.05 -7.66
N ILE A 35 10.53 56.49 -6.40
CA ILE A 35 10.41 55.59 -5.24
C ILE A 35 9.02 54.97 -5.18
N GLN A 36 7.97 55.77 -5.30
CA GLN A 36 6.58 55.28 -5.33
C GLN A 36 6.39 54.25 -6.44
N ARG A 37 6.92 54.50 -7.64
CA ARG A 37 6.80 53.55 -8.75
C ARG A 37 7.55 52.25 -8.48
N LEU A 38 8.70 52.30 -7.84
CA LEU A 38 9.44 51.10 -7.44
C LEU A 38 8.68 50.30 -6.38
N ILE A 39 8.07 50.97 -5.41
CA ILE A 39 7.19 50.34 -4.40
C ILE A 39 6.02 49.64 -5.08
N THR A 40 5.29 50.31 -6.00
CA THR A 40 4.16 49.69 -6.71
C THR A 40 4.54 48.50 -7.58
N LEU A 41 5.80 48.39 -8.02
CA LEU A 41 6.29 47.29 -8.83
C LEU A 41 6.70 46.05 -8.02
N MET A 42 6.83 46.17 -6.69
CA MET A 42 6.92 45.01 -5.81
C MET A 42 5.54 44.36 -5.70
N ILE A 43 5.18 43.61 -6.74
CA ILE A 43 4.00 42.74 -6.72
C ILE A 43 4.27 41.61 -5.71
N SER A 44 3.34 41.44 -4.78
CA SER A 44 3.48 40.73 -3.52
C SER A 44 3.01 39.28 -3.52
N THR A 45 2.81 38.69 -4.69
CA THR A 45 2.18 37.38 -4.77
C THR A 45 3.09 36.36 -5.45
N SER A 46 3.20 35.20 -4.82
CA SER A 46 3.76 34.02 -5.46
C SER A 46 2.79 33.55 -6.55
N GLU A 47 3.31 33.32 -7.77
CA GLU A 47 2.55 32.67 -8.85
C GLU A 47 2.14 31.23 -8.50
N LYS A 48 2.83 30.60 -7.54
CA LYS A 48 2.48 29.27 -7.04
C LYS A 48 1.50 29.36 -5.85
N PRO A 49 0.26 28.83 -5.98
CA PRO A 49 -0.72 28.85 -4.90
C PRO A 49 -0.27 28.16 -3.61
N SER A 50 0.53 27.09 -3.70
CA SER A 50 1.03 26.35 -2.52
C SER A 50 1.98 27.18 -1.62
N PHE A 51 2.54 28.27 -2.15
CA PHE A 51 3.46 29.15 -1.43
C PHE A 51 2.75 30.38 -0.84
N ILE A 52 1.54 30.70 -1.32
CA ILE A 52 0.81 31.92 -0.94
C ILE A 52 0.53 31.97 0.57
N PRO A 53 -0.04 30.95 1.22
CA PRO A 53 -0.35 31.03 2.66
C PRO A 53 0.89 31.24 3.54
N MET A 54 2.02 30.64 3.15
CA MET A 54 3.31 30.75 3.84
C MET A 54 3.93 32.14 3.68
N LEU A 55 3.82 32.72 2.49
CA LEU A 55 4.51 33.96 2.13
C LEU A 55 3.69 35.21 2.38
N ASN A 56 2.36 35.12 2.48
CA ASN A 56 1.49 36.29 2.51
C ASN A 56 1.81 37.24 3.67
N SER A 57 2.00 36.72 4.89
CA SER A 57 2.33 37.54 6.07
C SER A 57 3.73 38.15 5.96
N LYS A 58 4.72 37.38 5.50
CA LYS A 58 6.12 37.84 5.35
C LYS A 58 6.26 38.90 4.26
N ILE A 59 5.62 38.71 3.11
CA ILE A 59 5.62 39.69 2.01
C ILE A 59 4.85 40.96 2.42
N SER A 60 3.73 40.81 3.14
CA SER A 60 3.02 41.97 3.69
C SER A 60 3.91 42.76 4.64
N ALA A 61 4.64 42.07 5.53
CA ALA A 61 5.60 42.70 6.43
C ALA A 61 6.74 43.43 5.68
N ASP A 62 7.35 42.79 4.67
CA ASP A 62 8.39 43.41 3.83
C ASP A 62 7.91 44.69 3.16
N ASN A 63 6.72 44.65 2.56
CA ASN A 63 6.12 45.80 1.89
C ASN A 63 5.78 46.93 2.86
N LEU A 64 5.26 46.62 4.04
CA LEU A 64 4.91 47.61 5.06
C LEU A 64 6.16 48.26 5.65
N LEU A 65 7.20 47.48 5.98
CA LEU A 65 8.48 48.01 6.46
C LEU A 65 9.13 48.93 5.42
N LEU A 66 9.05 48.61 4.13
CA LEU A 66 9.54 49.47 3.09
C LEU A 66 8.78 50.80 3.00
N GLN A 67 7.45 50.76 3.04
CA GLN A 67 6.63 51.97 2.96
C GLN A 67 6.82 52.85 4.20
N MET A 68 6.90 52.24 5.40
CA MET A 68 7.22 52.91 6.65
C MET A 68 8.61 53.56 6.60
N SER A 69 9.63 52.85 6.12
CA SER A 69 10.97 53.40 5.92
C SER A 69 10.98 54.60 4.97
N ASN A 70 10.15 54.57 3.92
CA ASN A 70 10.04 55.67 2.98
C ASN A 70 9.33 56.89 3.58
N SER A 71 8.18 56.68 4.24
CA SER A 71 7.44 57.76 4.91
C SER A 71 8.29 58.42 6.01
N MET A 72 9.02 57.64 6.80
CA MET A 72 9.96 58.19 7.80
C MET A 72 11.09 59.01 7.16
N ALA A 73 11.57 58.63 5.97
CA ALA A 73 12.60 59.40 5.26
C ALA A 73 12.07 60.76 4.77
N VAL A 74 10.79 60.84 4.38
CA VAL A 74 10.11 62.10 4.03
C VAL A 74 9.96 62.98 5.28
N LEU A 75 9.37 62.45 6.36
CA LEU A 75 9.24 63.15 7.64
C LEU A 75 10.57 63.70 8.16
N ARG A 76 11.63 62.87 8.08
CA ARG A 76 12.98 63.27 8.47
C ARG A 76 13.47 64.49 7.71
N SER A 77 13.32 64.48 6.38
CA SER A 77 13.84 65.53 5.51
C SER A 77 13.11 66.85 5.78
N ASP A 78 11.78 66.83 5.84
CA ASP A 78 10.96 68.00 6.12
C ASP A 78 11.29 68.65 7.48
N ILE A 79 11.42 67.83 8.54
CA ILE A 79 11.75 68.33 9.88
C ILE A 79 13.19 68.86 9.93
N TYR A 80 14.14 68.15 9.32
CA TYR A 80 15.53 68.58 9.25
C TYR A 80 15.65 69.95 8.58
N TYR A 81 14.95 70.16 7.46
CA TYR A 81 14.96 71.43 6.75
C TYR A 81 14.46 72.59 7.63
N VAL A 82 13.33 72.41 8.32
CA VAL A 82 12.79 73.44 9.22
C VAL A 82 13.74 73.73 10.38
N LEU A 83 14.39 72.70 10.94
CA LEU A 83 15.38 72.87 12.01
C LEU A 83 16.66 73.56 11.51
N VAL A 84 17.08 73.38 10.26
CA VAL A 84 18.24 74.07 9.69
C VAL A 84 17.90 75.52 9.32
N LYS A 85 16.76 75.76 8.66
CA LYS A 85 16.33 77.09 8.22
C LYS A 85 15.78 77.96 9.34
N LYS A 86 15.38 77.35 10.47
CA LYS A 86 14.75 78.02 11.61
C LYS A 86 13.46 78.77 11.22
N THR A 87 12.76 78.28 10.19
CA THR A 87 11.52 78.87 9.67
C THR A 87 10.51 77.78 9.34
N VAL A 88 9.25 78.00 9.72
CA VAL A 88 8.12 77.09 9.43
C VAL A 88 7.24 77.72 8.35
N ASN A 89 6.84 76.95 7.34
CA ASN A 89 5.86 77.40 6.35
C ASN A 89 4.41 77.13 6.80
N GLU A 90 3.44 77.85 6.24
CA GLU A 90 2.03 77.80 6.66
C GLU A 90 1.42 76.38 6.59
N SER A 91 1.93 75.52 5.71
CA SER A 91 1.44 74.15 5.50
C SER A 91 2.26 73.06 6.19
N PHE A 92 3.33 73.40 6.92
CA PHE A 92 4.27 72.43 7.48
C PHE A 92 3.57 71.45 8.42
N PHE A 93 2.88 71.99 9.43
CA PHE A 93 2.27 71.15 10.47
C PHE A 93 1.18 70.26 9.90
N GLU A 94 0.37 70.75 8.96
CA GLU A 94 -0.65 69.94 8.31
C GLU A 94 -0.02 68.82 7.47
N ARG A 95 1.05 69.10 6.71
CA ARG A 95 1.77 68.06 5.95
C ARG A 95 2.38 67.00 6.86
N ILE A 96 3.08 67.41 7.92
CA ILE A 96 3.67 66.47 8.89
C ILE A 96 2.61 65.62 9.58
N LYS A 97 1.46 66.20 9.95
CA LYS A 97 0.34 65.43 10.54
C LYS A 97 -0.18 64.37 9.58
N VAL A 98 -0.36 64.70 8.31
CA VAL A 98 -0.83 63.73 7.30
C VAL A 98 0.18 62.60 7.12
N GLU A 99 1.45 62.93 6.90
CA GLU A 99 2.52 61.94 6.72
C GLU A 99 2.71 61.06 7.97
N TRP A 100 2.63 61.64 9.16
CA TRP A 100 2.71 60.89 10.41
C TRP A 100 1.52 59.97 10.60
N MET A 101 0.30 60.43 10.30
CA MET A 101 -0.90 59.60 10.35
C MET A 101 -0.81 58.43 9.36
N GLU A 102 -0.27 58.64 8.16
CA GLU A 102 -0.02 57.58 7.19
C GLU A 102 0.99 56.54 7.72
N TYR A 103 2.11 56.99 8.30
CA TYR A 103 3.07 56.12 8.97
C TYR A 103 2.40 55.27 10.07
N ARG A 104 1.61 55.89 10.95
CA ARG A 104 0.90 55.19 12.04
C ARG A 104 -0.11 54.18 11.50
N SER A 105 -0.80 54.50 10.40
CA SER A 105 -1.74 53.59 9.74
C SER A 105 -1.04 52.33 9.23
N MET A 106 0.11 52.49 8.54
CA MET A 106 0.91 51.36 8.06
C MET A 106 1.50 50.54 9.22
N GLU A 107 1.89 51.19 10.31
CA GLU A 107 2.39 50.49 11.50
C GLU A 107 1.32 49.61 12.16
N LEU A 108 0.08 50.10 12.25
CA LEU A 108 -1.05 49.29 12.75
C LEU A 108 -1.31 48.09 11.83
N GLU A 109 -1.34 48.30 10.52
CA GLU A 109 -1.48 47.20 9.56
C GLU A 109 -0.33 46.18 9.69
N PHE A 110 0.89 46.66 9.95
CA PHE A 110 2.05 45.80 10.18
C PHE A 110 1.87 44.95 11.44
N PHE A 111 1.38 45.52 12.54
CA PHE A 111 1.10 44.75 13.76
C PHE A 111 0.02 43.68 13.57
N ASP A 112 -0.95 43.92 12.69
CA ASP A 112 -2.01 42.96 12.40
C ASP A 112 -1.57 41.84 11.44
N LYS A 113 -0.73 42.16 10.45
CA LYS A 113 -0.39 41.22 9.35
C LYS A 113 0.96 40.53 9.49
N ALA A 114 1.92 41.13 10.20
CA ALA A 114 3.24 40.55 10.36
C ALA A 114 3.23 39.39 11.37
N GLY A 115 4.20 38.48 11.25
CA GLY A 115 4.37 37.41 12.22
C GLY A 115 4.82 37.92 13.60
N PRO A 116 4.49 37.22 14.70
CA PRO A 116 4.76 37.69 16.06
C PRO A 116 6.24 37.97 16.33
N THR A 117 7.15 37.17 15.76
CA THR A 117 8.60 37.38 15.89
C THR A 117 9.06 38.69 15.24
N ILE A 118 8.52 39.02 14.07
CA ILE A 118 8.86 40.23 13.31
C ILE A 118 8.24 41.47 14.00
N VAL A 119 7.01 41.33 14.51
CA VAL A 119 6.37 42.36 15.35
C VAL A 119 7.21 42.66 16.58
N GLN A 120 7.68 41.64 17.30
CA GLN A 120 8.50 41.82 18.51
C GLN A 120 9.82 42.54 18.18
N ALA A 121 10.49 42.13 17.10
CA ALA A 121 11.72 42.77 16.66
C ALA A 121 11.51 44.26 16.34
N TYR A 122 10.41 44.62 15.68
CA TYR A 122 10.08 46.02 15.43
C TYR A 122 9.75 46.79 16.72
N GLN A 123 9.04 46.19 17.66
CA GLN A 123 8.79 46.82 18.96
C GLN A 123 10.08 47.07 19.74
N ASP A 124 11.07 46.18 19.62
CA ASP A 124 12.37 46.38 20.24
C ASP A 124 13.15 47.52 19.56
N ILE A 125 13.00 47.69 18.24
CA ILE A 125 13.51 48.87 17.53
C ILE A 125 12.95 50.17 18.09
N LEU A 126 11.64 50.20 18.38
CA LEU A 126 10.97 51.39 18.93
C LEU A 126 11.42 51.74 20.36
N LYS A 127 11.90 50.77 21.14
CA LYS A 127 12.40 50.99 22.51
C LYS A 127 13.81 51.56 22.56
N HIS A 128 14.57 51.51 21.46
CA HIS A 128 15.89 52.14 21.42
C HIS A 128 15.77 53.66 21.64
N GLU A 129 16.68 54.23 22.41
CA GLU A 129 16.69 55.65 22.79
C GLU A 129 16.56 56.58 21.57
N SER A 130 17.36 56.35 20.52
CA SER A 130 17.29 57.16 19.29
C SER A 130 15.93 57.09 18.59
N SER A 131 15.30 55.91 18.58
CA SER A 131 13.97 55.72 17.99
C SER A 131 12.91 56.41 18.84
N ALA A 132 12.94 56.22 20.16
CA ALA A 132 12.00 56.80 21.09
C ALA A 132 12.01 58.34 21.03
N THR A 133 13.19 58.95 20.93
CA THR A 133 13.34 60.41 20.75
C THR A 133 12.63 60.89 19.48
N VAL A 134 12.81 60.19 18.35
CA VAL A 134 12.17 60.55 17.07
C VAL A 134 10.65 60.44 17.15
N ILE A 135 10.15 59.32 17.67
CA ILE A 135 8.71 59.07 17.80
C ILE A 135 8.06 60.07 18.74
N THR A 136 8.70 60.38 19.87
CA THR A 136 8.19 61.35 20.85
C THR A 136 8.07 62.74 20.25
N LEU A 137 9.07 63.19 19.49
CA LEU A 137 9.04 64.48 18.81
C LEU A 137 7.91 64.52 17.76
N LEU A 138 7.75 63.47 16.95
CA LEU A 138 6.68 63.39 15.95
C LEU A 138 5.29 63.42 16.60
N GLU A 139 5.12 62.73 17.73
CA GLU A 139 3.89 62.77 18.50
C GLU A 139 3.61 64.17 19.07
N GLU A 140 4.63 64.86 19.57
CA GLU A 140 4.51 66.21 20.11
C GLU A 140 4.10 67.20 19.01
N ILE A 141 4.77 67.16 17.84
CA ILE A 141 4.43 67.99 16.68
C ILE A 141 2.98 67.72 16.26
N ASN A 142 2.56 66.46 16.20
CA ASN A 142 1.20 66.09 15.82
C ASN A 142 0.15 66.62 16.82
N LYS A 143 0.42 66.57 18.13
CA LYS A 143 -0.51 67.01 19.19
C LYS A 143 -0.59 68.52 19.33
N THR A 144 0.56 69.20 19.23
CA THR A 144 0.68 70.63 19.61
C THR A 144 0.74 71.56 18.41
N SER A 145 1.00 71.04 17.20
CA SER A 145 1.32 71.85 16.02
C SER A 145 2.45 72.85 16.28
N ASN A 146 3.44 72.41 17.05
CA ASN A 146 4.59 73.21 17.45
C ASN A 146 5.88 72.38 17.30
N ILE A 147 6.99 73.08 17.04
CA ILE A 147 8.33 72.49 17.01
C ILE A 147 9.31 73.47 17.63
N MET A 148 10.16 72.98 18.55
CA MET A 148 11.21 73.80 19.13
C MET A 148 12.32 74.04 18.10
N LEU A 149 12.27 75.19 17.41
CA LEU A 149 13.25 75.52 16.37
C LEU A 149 14.69 75.61 16.88
N ALA A 150 14.91 75.75 18.19
CA ALA A 150 16.23 75.69 18.81
C ALA A 150 16.79 74.26 18.98
N ALA A 151 16.00 73.22 18.68
CA ALA A 151 16.46 71.83 18.71
C ALA A 151 17.62 71.59 17.73
N ASP A 152 18.47 70.63 18.07
CA ASP A 152 19.63 70.25 17.27
C ASP A 152 19.19 69.48 16.02
N ALA A 153 19.43 70.07 14.85
CA ALA A 153 19.08 69.49 13.56
C ALA A 153 19.92 68.24 13.26
N GLU A 154 21.19 68.21 13.67
CA GLU A 154 22.08 67.06 13.48
C GLU A 154 21.69 65.91 14.41
N GLU A 155 21.29 66.22 15.65
CA GLU A 155 20.77 65.19 16.56
C GLU A 155 19.51 64.54 16.00
N TRP A 156 18.55 65.34 15.52
CA TRP A 156 17.35 64.85 14.82
C TRP A 156 17.72 63.96 13.64
N TRP A 157 18.62 64.43 12.77
CA TRP A 157 19.06 63.71 11.59
C TRP A 157 19.68 62.36 11.92
N ASN A 158 20.59 62.32 12.89
CA ASN A 158 21.29 61.11 13.31
C ASN A 158 20.34 60.09 13.95
N ASN A 159 19.44 60.53 14.81
CA ASN A 159 18.48 59.64 15.47
C ASN A 159 17.47 59.03 14.49
N SER A 160 16.97 59.85 13.55
CA SER A 160 16.04 59.39 12.51
C SER A 160 16.71 58.52 11.43
N ILE A 161 18.00 58.73 11.12
CA ILE A 161 18.79 57.77 10.32
C ILE A 161 18.82 56.41 10.99
N LYS A 162 19.18 56.34 12.28
CA LYS A 162 19.26 55.07 13.01
C LYS A 162 17.94 54.32 13.01
N LEU A 163 16.81 55.02 13.20
CA LEU A 163 15.48 54.41 13.11
C LEU A 163 15.24 53.82 11.70
N VAL A 164 15.51 54.57 10.64
CA VAL A 164 15.35 54.10 9.26
C VAL A 164 16.27 52.92 8.94
N GLU A 165 17.52 52.94 9.41
CA GLU A 165 18.47 51.84 9.25
C GLU A 165 17.99 50.58 9.96
N ASN A 166 17.55 50.69 11.21
CA ASN A 166 17.01 49.56 11.95
C ASN A 166 15.77 48.95 11.27
N ILE A 167 14.88 49.77 10.72
CA ILE A 167 13.72 49.29 9.94
C ILE A 167 14.18 48.54 8.68
N LYS A 168 15.21 49.05 7.99
CA LYS A 168 15.79 48.39 6.81
C LYS A 168 16.51 47.09 7.16
N ASP A 169 17.18 47.02 8.29
CA ASP A 169 17.84 45.80 8.76
C ASP A 169 16.80 44.73 9.10
N LEU A 170 15.71 45.10 9.79
CA LEU A 170 14.59 44.19 10.02
C LEU A 170 13.97 43.72 8.70
N LYS A 171 13.83 44.61 7.72
CA LYS A 171 13.36 44.25 6.38
C LYS A 171 14.30 43.22 5.74
N SER A 172 15.61 43.40 5.80
CA SER A 172 16.59 42.44 5.27
C SER A 172 16.43 41.06 5.92
N VAL A 173 16.19 41.01 7.25
CA VAL A 173 15.88 39.77 7.97
C VAL A 173 14.61 39.10 7.44
N VAL A 174 13.54 39.88 7.20
CA VAL A 174 12.29 39.35 6.62
C VAL A 174 12.52 38.77 5.21
N VAL A 175 13.32 39.45 4.39
CA VAL A 175 13.66 38.98 3.03
C VAL A 175 14.46 37.67 3.07
N GLU A 176 15.45 37.57 3.97
CA GLU A 176 16.21 36.32 4.16
C GLU A 176 15.30 35.17 4.61
N ASP A 177 14.41 35.43 5.58
CA ASP A 177 13.43 34.47 6.05
C ASP A 177 12.45 34.02 4.93
N ILE A 178 12.06 34.93 4.03
CA ILE A 178 11.29 34.58 2.83
C ILE A 178 12.10 33.64 1.93
N LEU A 179 13.36 33.98 1.62
CA LEU A 179 14.21 33.17 0.75
C LEU A 179 14.46 31.77 1.33
N ASP A 180 14.68 31.67 2.63
CA ASP A 180 14.88 30.40 3.33
C ASP A 180 13.59 29.57 3.37
N SER A 181 12.45 30.20 3.66
CA SER A 181 11.14 29.55 3.61
C SER A 181 10.84 28.98 2.21
N VAL A 182 11.15 29.73 1.15
CA VAL A 182 10.99 29.28 -0.25
C VAL A 182 11.92 28.11 -0.55
N ARG A 183 13.19 28.19 -0.14
CA ARG A 183 14.19 27.13 -0.37
C ARG A 183 13.79 25.83 0.34
N GLN A 184 13.38 25.94 1.60
CA GLN A 184 12.91 24.80 2.39
C GLN A 184 11.68 24.16 1.74
N LYS A 185 10.66 24.97 1.40
CA LYS A 185 9.44 24.47 0.75
C LYS A 185 9.74 23.76 -0.57
N TYR A 186 10.69 24.25 -1.36
CA TYR A 186 11.14 23.59 -2.59
C TYR A 186 11.80 22.24 -2.33
N VAL A 187 12.65 22.14 -1.30
CA VAL A 187 13.30 20.88 -0.90
C VAL A 187 12.26 19.87 -0.40
N ASP A 188 11.29 20.32 0.39
CA ASP A 188 10.20 19.48 0.90
C ASP A 188 9.35 18.91 -0.25
N GLU A 189 8.90 19.75 -1.19
CA GLU A 189 8.16 19.30 -2.37
C GLU A 189 8.98 18.29 -3.22
N LYS A 190 10.30 18.46 -3.29
CA LYS A 190 11.19 17.53 -4.00
C LYS A 190 11.30 16.20 -3.27
N ASN A 191 11.42 16.22 -1.94
CA ASN A 191 11.51 15.02 -1.12
C ASN A 191 10.20 14.22 -1.13
N GLU A 192 9.05 14.89 -1.03
CA GLU A 192 7.73 14.24 -1.16
C GLU A 192 7.59 13.52 -2.51
N LYS A 193 8.01 14.15 -3.61
CA LYS A 193 8.02 13.50 -4.94
C LYS A 193 8.93 12.28 -4.97
N ASN A 194 10.13 12.37 -4.40
CA ASN A 194 11.07 11.24 -4.37
C ASN A 194 10.54 10.07 -3.53
N VAL A 195 9.94 10.35 -2.37
CA VAL A 195 9.31 9.33 -1.52
C VAL A 195 8.15 8.66 -2.25
N ASN A 196 7.28 9.43 -2.90
CA ASN A 196 6.17 8.89 -3.69
C ASN A 196 6.66 8.01 -4.85
N LEU A 197 7.73 8.41 -5.54
CA LEU A 197 8.36 7.58 -6.58
C LEU A 197 8.95 6.29 -6.01
N ALA A 198 9.61 6.34 -4.86
CA ALA A 198 10.18 5.15 -4.21
C ALA A 198 9.08 4.16 -3.77
N ILE A 199 7.96 4.67 -3.23
CA ILE A 199 6.79 3.85 -2.89
C ILE A 199 6.21 3.19 -4.14
N LEU A 200 6.02 3.95 -5.23
CA LEU A 200 5.52 3.41 -6.50
C LEU A 200 6.40 2.28 -7.04
N LEU A 201 7.73 2.48 -7.06
CA LEU A 201 8.68 1.47 -7.50
C LEU A 201 8.64 0.22 -6.61
N THR A 202 8.52 0.40 -5.30
CA THR A 202 8.41 -0.72 -4.34
C THR A 202 7.15 -1.54 -4.59
N VAL A 203 6.00 -0.88 -4.81
CA VAL A 203 4.75 -1.56 -5.15
C VAL A 203 4.88 -2.34 -6.46
N ILE A 204 5.50 -1.76 -7.49
CA ILE A 204 5.74 -2.44 -8.77
C ILE A 204 6.59 -3.69 -8.57
N VAL A 205 7.68 -3.61 -7.82
CA VAL A 205 8.56 -4.76 -7.51
C VAL A 205 7.81 -5.83 -6.72
N LEU A 206 7.01 -5.45 -5.71
CA LEU A 206 6.21 -6.38 -4.93
C LEU A 206 5.17 -7.11 -5.79
N VAL A 207 4.46 -6.39 -6.66
CA VAL A 207 3.49 -6.98 -7.59
C VAL A 207 4.18 -7.96 -8.54
N MET A 208 5.33 -7.58 -9.12
CA MET A 208 6.12 -8.49 -9.95
C MET A 208 6.58 -9.73 -9.20
N ALA A 209 7.01 -9.59 -7.94
CA ALA A 209 7.40 -10.72 -7.10
C ALA A 209 6.22 -11.67 -6.83
N ILE A 210 5.06 -11.13 -6.46
CA ILE A 210 3.85 -11.93 -6.21
C ILE A 210 3.42 -12.68 -7.48
N ILE A 211 3.42 -12.01 -8.63
CA ILE A 211 3.11 -12.63 -9.93
C ILE A 211 4.10 -13.77 -10.22
N TYR A 212 5.40 -13.50 -10.09
CA TYR A 212 6.45 -14.50 -10.33
C TYR A 212 6.29 -15.74 -9.45
N PHE A 213 6.11 -15.57 -8.14
CA PHE A 213 5.92 -16.68 -7.21
C PHE A 213 4.62 -17.45 -7.47
N SER A 214 3.54 -16.74 -7.84
CA SER A 214 2.26 -17.38 -8.15
C SER A 214 2.35 -18.22 -9.42
N ILE A 215 2.94 -17.68 -10.50
CA ILE A 215 3.16 -18.42 -11.74
C ILE A 215 4.01 -19.66 -11.47
N LYS A 216 5.13 -19.52 -10.75
CA LYS A 216 6.01 -20.64 -10.42
C LYS A 216 5.27 -21.74 -9.65
N SER A 217 4.56 -21.37 -8.59
CA SER A 217 3.80 -22.34 -7.77
C SER A 217 2.73 -23.08 -8.59
N ILE A 218 2.03 -22.36 -9.47
CA ILE A 218 0.99 -22.94 -10.33
C ILE A 218 1.62 -23.88 -11.36
N SER A 219 2.67 -23.43 -12.05
CA SER A 219 3.38 -24.22 -13.06
C SER A 219 3.98 -25.50 -12.49
N ASP A 220 4.62 -25.43 -11.32
CA ASP A 220 5.22 -26.61 -10.65
C ASP A 220 4.13 -27.64 -10.31
N THR A 221 3.03 -27.20 -9.69
CA THR A 221 1.91 -28.09 -9.31
C THR A 221 1.22 -28.72 -10.53
N LEU A 222 1.01 -27.93 -11.59
CA LEU A 222 0.43 -28.44 -12.86
C LEU A 222 1.35 -29.45 -13.53
N SER A 223 2.67 -29.24 -13.48
CA SER A 223 3.65 -30.18 -14.02
C SER A 223 3.65 -31.51 -13.26
N GLU A 224 3.60 -31.46 -11.92
CA GLU A 224 3.46 -32.65 -11.08
C GLU A 224 2.16 -33.41 -11.39
N LEU A 225 1.04 -32.70 -11.52
CA LEU A 225 -0.26 -33.30 -11.84
C LEU A 225 -0.28 -33.92 -13.23
N SER A 226 0.30 -33.24 -14.22
CA SER A 226 0.45 -33.77 -15.57
C SER A 226 1.24 -35.07 -15.56
N THR A 227 2.38 -35.08 -14.86
CA THR A 227 3.23 -36.27 -14.71
C THR A 227 2.51 -37.40 -13.99
N ALA A 228 1.82 -37.11 -12.89
CA ALA A 228 1.05 -38.09 -12.14
C ALA A 228 -0.10 -38.68 -13.00
N ALA A 229 -0.80 -37.86 -13.77
CA ALA A 229 -1.85 -38.32 -14.68
C ALA A 229 -1.29 -39.21 -15.80
N THR A 230 -0.13 -38.88 -16.36
CA THR A 230 0.56 -39.74 -17.35
C THR A 230 0.97 -41.08 -16.74
N ARG A 231 1.51 -41.09 -15.52
CA ARG A 231 1.87 -42.35 -14.85
C ARG A 231 0.65 -43.20 -14.53
N LEU A 232 -0.44 -42.57 -14.07
CA LEU A 232 -1.71 -43.24 -13.82
C LEU A 232 -2.31 -43.84 -15.11
N SER A 233 -2.16 -43.17 -16.25
CA SER A 233 -2.66 -43.70 -17.53
C SER A 233 -1.85 -44.90 -18.03
N LEU A 234 -0.58 -45.02 -17.62
CA LEU A 234 0.27 -46.19 -17.85
C LEU A 234 0.00 -47.33 -16.85
N GLY A 235 -0.92 -47.15 -15.89
CA GLY A 235 -1.27 -48.15 -14.90
C GLY A 235 -0.36 -48.19 -13.68
N GLU A 236 0.55 -47.21 -13.52
CA GLU A 236 1.33 -47.06 -12.30
C GLU A 236 0.45 -46.56 -11.15
N LEU A 237 0.60 -47.18 -9.98
CA LEU A 237 -0.14 -46.85 -8.77
C LEU A 237 0.83 -46.48 -7.64
N GLY A 238 0.40 -45.68 -6.68
CA GLY A 238 1.25 -45.22 -5.57
C GLY A 238 1.82 -43.83 -5.81
N LEU A 239 1.03 -42.96 -6.44
CA LEU A 239 1.46 -41.63 -6.82
C LEU A 239 1.50 -40.72 -5.58
N SER A 240 2.56 -39.91 -5.48
CA SER A 240 2.68 -38.88 -4.46
C SER A 240 2.71 -37.52 -5.16
N ILE A 241 1.78 -36.65 -4.78
CA ILE A 241 1.73 -35.25 -5.22
C ILE A 241 2.05 -34.40 -3.99
N SER A 242 3.03 -33.51 -4.12
CA SER A 242 3.51 -32.73 -2.97
C SER A 242 2.45 -31.70 -2.57
N LYS A 243 2.05 -31.73 -1.29
CA LYS A 243 1.15 -30.78 -0.58
C LYS A 243 0.14 -30.03 -1.49
N PRO A 244 -1.06 -30.58 -1.69
CA PRO A 244 -2.14 -29.90 -2.41
C PRO A 244 -2.44 -28.52 -1.81
N THR A 245 -2.47 -27.49 -2.65
CA THR A 245 -2.91 -26.16 -2.28
C THR A 245 -4.39 -26.15 -1.82
N ARG A 246 -4.83 -25.05 -1.20
CA ARG A 246 -6.23 -24.86 -0.77
C ARG A 246 -7.10 -24.20 -1.86
N ASP A 247 -6.73 -24.36 -3.11
CA ASP A 247 -7.39 -23.75 -4.28
C ASP A 247 -7.98 -24.84 -5.22
N VAL A 248 -8.41 -24.39 -6.40
CA VAL A 248 -8.95 -25.25 -7.47
C VAL A 248 -7.94 -26.30 -7.94
N ILE A 249 -6.64 -25.97 -8.02
CA ILE A 249 -5.59 -26.89 -8.43
C ILE A 249 -5.36 -27.95 -7.36
N GLY A 250 -5.36 -27.56 -6.08
CA GLY A 250 -5.26 -28.52 -5.00
C GLY A 250 -6.47 -29.45 -4.87
N ASN A 251 -7.68 -28.98 -5.22
CA ASN A 251 -8.86 -29.85 -5.34
C ASN A 251 -8.65 -30.90 -6.45
N LEU A 252 -8.11 -30.50 -7.60
CA LEU A 252 -7.75 -31.42 -8.68
C LEU A 252 -6.71 -32.45 -8.22
N ALA A 253 -5.67 -32.03 -7.51
CA ALA A 253 -4.67 -32.94 -6.94
C ALA A 253 -5.28 -33.99 -6.01
N ARG A 254 -6.19 -33.56 -5.11
CA ARG A 254 -6.92 -34.47 -4.22
C ARG A 254 -7.79 -35.47 -4.99
N ALA A 255 -8.44 -35.02 -6.07
CA ALA A 255 -9.23 -35.90 -6.93
C ALA A 255 -8.35 -36.97 -7.60
N VAL A 256 -7.20 -36.59 -8.15
CA VAL A 256 -6.25 -37.53 -8.76
C VAL A 256 -5.74 -38.55 -7.73
N MET A 257 -5.34 -38.12 -6.53
CA MET A 257 -4.92 -39.04 -5.46
C MET A 257 -6.04 -39.99 -5.01
N THR A 258 -7.29 -39.52 -5.01
CA THR A 258 -8.45 -40.36 -4.70
C THR A 258 -8.66 -41.43 -5.77
N ILE A 259 -8.45 -41.10 -7.05
CA ILE A 259 -8.50 -42.09 -8.14
C ILE A 259 -7.40 -43.14 -7.96
N ASP A 260 -6.16 -42.73 -7.71
CA ASP A 260 -5.02 -43.64 -7.48
C ASP A 260 -5.28 -44.58 -6.30
N THR A 261 -5.67 -44.03 -5.14
CA THR A 261 -5.98 -44.79 -3.92
C THR A 261 -7.09 -45.82 -4.17
N ASN A 262 -8.13 -45.42 -4.93
CA ASN A 262 -9.20 -46.34 -5.27
C ASN A 262 -8.71 -47.46 -6.18
N LYS A 263 -7.89 -47.14 -7.20
CA LYS A 263 -7.30 -48.14 -8.10
C LYS A 263 -6.38 -49.13 -7.38
N GLN A 264 -5.60 -48.67 -6.38
CA GLN A 264 -4.80 -49.56 -5.53
C GLN A 264 -5.66 -50.57 -4.77
N LYS A 265 -6.76 -50.13 -4.17
CA LYS A 265 -7.70 -51.04 -3.48
C LYS A 265 -8.30 -52.07 -4.44
N MET A 266 -8.60 -51.66 -5.67
CA MET A 266 -9.11 -52.59 -6.69
C MET A 266 -8.03 -53.59 -7.13
N ALA A 267 -6.80 -53.15 -7.34
CA ALA A 267 -5.69 -54.02 -7.69
C ALA A 267 -5.45 -55.07 -6.58
N ALA A 268 -5.45 -54.65 -5.32
CA ALA A 268 -5.35 -55.55 -4.17
C ALA A 268 -6.50 -56.59 -4.14
N ALA A 269 -7.75 -56.14 -4.31
CA ALA A 269 -8.91 -57.03 -4.35
C ALA A 269 -8.85 -58.02 -5.54
N ALA A 270 -8.35 -57.58 -6.70
CA ALA A 270 -8.14 -58.45 -7.86
C ALA A 270 -7.16 -59.59 -7.55
N VAL A 271 -6.05 -59.25 -6.88
CA VAL A 271 -5.03 -60.22 -6.46
C VAL A 271 -5.62 -61.22 -5.47
N ASP A 272 -6.39 -60.77 -4.48
CA ASP A 272 -7.03 -61.66 -3.52
C ASP A 272 -8.03 -62.61 -4.19
N ILE A 273 -8.89 -62.10 -5.09
CA ILE A 273 -9.82 -62.93 -5.86
C ILE A 273 -9.06 -63.94 -6.73
N GLY A 274 -8.00 -63.51 -7.41
CA GLY A 274 -7.15 -64.39 -8.22
C GLY A 274 -6.48 -65.50 -7.42
N ASN A 275 -6.20 -65.26 -6.14
CA ASN A 275 -5.65 -66.24 -5.20
C ASN A 275 -6.73 -67.11 -4.52
N GLY A 276 -7.99 -67.04 -4.96
CA GLY A 276 -9.10 -67.80 -4.37
C GLY A 276 -9.61 -67.27 -3.03
N LYS A 277 -9.21 -66.06 -2.61
CA LYS A 277 -9.68 -65.41 -1.38
C LYS A 277 -10.92 -64.56 -1.68
N PHE A 278 -12.09 -65.18 -1.62
CA PHE A 278 -13.36 -64.52 -1.95
C PHE A 278 -14.00 -63.72 -0.81
N ASP A 279 -13.46 -63.77 0.41
CA ASP A 279 -13.97 -63.03 1.58
C ASP A 279 -13.50 -61.57 1.63
N THR A 280 -12.78 -61.12 0.60
CA THR A 280 -12.25 -59.76 0.55
C THR A 280 -13.38 -58.73 0.36
N PRO A 281 -13.50 -57.72 1.25
CA PRO A 281 -14.56 -56.73 1.17
C PRO A 281 -14.34 -55.76 0.00
N LEU A 282 -15.15 -55.90 -1.05
CA LEU A 282 -15.22 -54.97 -2.18
C LEU A 282 -16.30 -53.91 -1.94
N LYS A 283 -15.88 -52.66 -1.76
CA LYS A 283 -16.81 -51.52 -1.60
C LYS A 283 -17.15 -50.90 -2.96
N ILE A 284 -18.42 -50.96 -3.33
CA ILE A 284 -18.96 -50.23 -4.49
C ILE A 284 -18.97 -48.74 -4.14
N ARG A 285 -18.35 -47.90 -4.99
CA ARG A 285 -18.16 -46.47 -4.69
C ARG A 285 -19.37 -45.60 -5.07
N SER A 286 -20.13 -46.03 -6.07
CA SER A 286 -21.39 -45.40 -6.49
C SER A 286 -22.19 -46.38 -7.33
N GLU A 287 -23.48 -46.08 -7.57
CA GLU A 287 -24.33 -46.85 -8.49
C GLU A 287 -23.76 -46.92 -9.92
N LYS A 288 -22.84 -46.00 -10.27
CA LYS A 288 -22.17 -45.92 -11.58
C LYS A 288 -20.76 -46.49 -11.57
N ASP A 289 -20.34 -47.19 -10.51
CA ASP A 289 -19.01 -47.80 -10.40
C ASP A 289 -18.93 -49.09 -11.23
N VAL A 290 -18.80 -48.94 -12.55
CA VAL A 290 -18.78 -50.06 -13.50
C VAL A 290 -17.73 -51.10 -13.13
N ILE A 291 -16.52 -50.66 -12.76
CA ILE A 291 -15.43 -51.59 -12.45
C ILE A 291 -15.71 -52.30 -11.10
N GLY A 292 -16.21 -51.58 -10.10
CA GLY A 292 -16.56 -52.17 -8.80
C GLY A 292 -17.68 -53.21 -8.92
N LEU A 293 -18.74 -52.89 -9.66
CA LEU A 293 -19.85 -53.81 -9.95
C LEU A 293 -19.35 -55.06 -10.70
N ALA A 294 -18.52 -54.87 -11.74
CA ALA A 294 -17.96 -55.97 -12.50
C ALA A 294 -17.05 -56.90 -11.65
N MET A 295 -16.25 -56.34 -10.74
CA MET A 295 -15.42 -57.13 -9.82
C MET A 295 -16.26 -57.94 -8.82
N VAL A 296 -17.34 -57.37 -8.29
CA VAL A 296 -18.26 -58.08 -7.38
C VAL A 296 -18.96 -59.23 -8.11
N ASP A 297 -19.42 -59.00 -9.34
CA ASP A 297 -20.01 -60.05 -10.19
C ASP A 297 -18.99 -61.16 -10.49
N MET A 298 -17.76 -60.80 -10.89
CA MET A 298 -16.67 -61.75 -11.14
C MET A 298 -16.36 -62.59 -9.90
N ARG A 299 -16.21 -61.96 -8.73
CA ARG A 299 -15.99 -62.65 -7.44
C ARG A 299 -17.10 -63.65 -7.16
N THR A 300 -18.36 -63.26 -7.35
CA THR A 300 -19.53 -64.09 -7.06
C THR A 300 -19.59 -65.30 -7.99
N LYS A 301 -19.30 -65.11 -9.28
CA LYS A 301 -19.22 -66.20 -10.27
C LYS A 301 -18.08 -67.16 -9.96
N LEU A 302 -16.90 -66.66 -9.62
CA LEU A 302 -15.75 -67.50 -9.25
C LEU A 302 -15.99 -68.28 -7.95
N LEU A 303 -16.60 -67.66 -6.95
CA LEU A 303 -16.98 -68.34 -5.71
C LEU A 303 -17.97 -69.48 -5.99
N LYS A 304 -19.00 -69.22 -6.79
CA LYS A 304 -19.98 -70.24 -7.21
C LYS A 304 -19.30 -71.37 -7.97
N LEU A 305 -18.46 -71.05 -8.95
CA LEU A 305 -17.71 -72.05 -9.73
C LEU A 305 -16.79 -72.89 -8.82
N SER A 306 -16.13 -72.27 -7.84
CA SER A 306 -15.29 -72.97 -6.88
C SER A 306 -16.10 -73.91 -5.99
N ALA A 307 -17.31 -73.51 -5.57
CA ALA A 307 -18.20 -74.36 -4.78
C ALA A 307 -18.71 -75.55 -5.60
N GLU A 308 -19.16 -75.32 -6.83
CA GLU A 308 -19.60 -76.37 -7.77
C GLU A 308 -18.47 -77.36 -8.09
N GLN A 309 -17.25 -76.86 -8.30
CA GLN A 309 -16.08 -77.70 -8.54
C GLN A 309 -15.74 -78.56 -7.31
N GLN A 310 -15.83 -77.99 -6.11
CA GLN A 310 -15.59 -78.73 -4.86
C GLN A 310 -16.66 -79.81 -4.65
N GLU A 311 -17.93 -79.52 -4.93
CA GLU A 311 -19.02 -80.48 -4.90
C GLU A 311 -18.80 -81.61 -5.91
N LYS A 312 -18.38 -81.28 -7.14
CA LYS A 312 -18.06 -82.27 -8.17
C LYS A 312 -16.88 -83.17 -7.78
N ILE A 313 -15.82 -82.60 -7.22
CA ILE A 313 -14.66 -83.36 -6.70
C ILE A 313 -15.12 -84.28 -5.58
N TRP A 314 -15.95 -83.79 -4.66
CA TRP A 314 -16.53 -84.60 -3.59
C TRP A 314 -17.36 -85.75 -4.15
N MET A 315 -18.28 -85.50 -5.11
CA MET A 315 -19.08 -86.53 -5.76
C MET A 315 -18.23 -87.59 -6.48
N GLN A 316 -17.21 -87.17 -7.23
CA GLN A 316 -16.30 -88.10 -7.93
C GLN A 316 -15.48 -88.94 -6.94
N GLY A 317 -14.99 -88.32 -5.86
CA GLY A 317 -14.28 -89.01 -4.78
C GLY A 317 -15.18 -90.01 -4.05
N SER A 318 -16.42 -89.64 -3.78
CA SER A 318 -17.46 -90.47 -3.20
C SER A 318 -17.77 -91.69 -4.07
N VAL A 319 -18.03 -91.48 -5.37
CA VAL A 319 -18.27 -92.58 -6.33
C VAL A 319 -17.07 -93.51 -6.43
N ARG A 320 -15.85 -92.97 -6.47
CA ARG A 320 -14.62 -93.78 -6.48
C ARG A 320 -14.50 -94.62 -5.21
N THR A 321 -14.75 -94.03 -4.04
CA THR A 321 -14.71 -94.75 -2.76
C THR A 321 -15.70 -95.91 -2.74
N ILE A 322 -16.90 -95.70 -3.30
CA ILE A 322 -17.93 -96.74 -3.43
C ILE A 322 -17.48 -97.80 -4.45
N ALA A 323 -16.97 -97.41 -5.62
CA ALA A 323 -16.50 -98.34 -6.64
C ALA A 323 -15.33 -99.21 -6.15
N ASP A 324 -14.37 -98.62 -5.43
CA ASP A 324 -13.25 -99.35 -4.83
C ASP A 324 -13.74 -100.39 -3.81
N SER A 325 -14.85 -100.14 -3.10
CA SER A 325 -15.48 -101.12 -2.20
C SER A 325 -16.13 -102.31 -2.91
N MET A 326 -16.37 -102.20 -4.22
CA MET A 326 -16.90 -103.28 -5.07
C MET A 326 -15.80 -104.10 -5.76
N LEU A 327 -14.53 -103.67 -5.69
CA LEU A 327 -13.42 -104.31 -6.39
C LEU A 327 -12.82 -105.47 -5.58
N GLY A 328 -12.64 -106.62 -6.25
CA GLY A 328 -12.11 -107.86 -5.68
C GLY A 328 -13.02 -109.06 -5.98
N ASP A 329 -12.50 -110.28 -5.89
CA ASP A 329 -13.30 -111.51 -6.05
C ASP A 329 -14.08 -111.77 -4.74
N GLN A 330 -15.23 -111.12 -4.61
CA GLN A 330 -16.08 -111.13 -3.43
C GLN A 330 -17.47 -111.69 -3.78
N ASP A 331 -18.04 -112.50 -2.88
CA ASP A 331 -19.43 -112.96 -3.00
C ASP A 331 -20.41 -111.78 -2.83
N VAL A 332 -21.59 -111.88 -3.44
CA VAL A 332 -22.58 -110.80 -3.57
C VAL A 332 -22.98 -110.21 -2.22
N ASP A 333 -23.10 -111.04 -1.18
CA ASP A 333 -23.43 -110.58 0.18
C ASP A 333 -22.32 -109.69 0.79
N ASN A 334 -21.05 -109.99 0.53
CA ASN A 334 -19.92 -109.19 1.02
C ASN A 334 -19.78 -107.88 0.25
N ILE A 335 -19.99 -107.90 -1.07
CA ILE A 335 -20.02 -106.67 -1.90
C ILE A 335 -21.15 -105.76 -1.41
N SER A 336 -22.36 -106.29 -1.26
CA SER A 336 -23.52 -105.53 -0.80
C SER A 336 -23.30 -104.90 0.57
N LYS A 337 -22.67 -105.62 1.50
CA LYS A 337 -22.30 -105.08 2.82
C LYS A 337 -21.25 -103.97 2.75
N HIS A 338 -20.17 -104.16 2.00
CA HIS A 338 -19.11 -103.15 1.86
C HIS A 338 -19.61 -101.89 1.16
N VAL A 339 -20.46 -102.04 0.14
CA VAL A 339 -21.10 -100.91 -0.56
C VAL A 339 -22.03 -100.16 0.39
N LEU A 340 -22.85 -100.87 1.17
CA LEU A 340 -23.73 -100.26 2.17
C LEU A 340 -22.94 -99.45 3.21
N GLN A 341 -21.83 -99.99 3.71
CA GLN A 341 -20.95 -99.32 4.65
C GLN A 341 -20.26 -98.10 4.05
N ALA A 342 -19.78 -98.20 2.80
CA ALA A 342 -19.16 -97.09 2.09
C ALA A 342 -20.17 -95.95 1.85
N LEU A 343 -21.40 -96.28 1.42
CA LEU A 343 -22.49 -95.32 1.24
C LEU A 343 -22.90 -94.65 2.56
N ALA A 344 -23.10 -95.43 3.62
CA ALA A 344 -23.45 -94.91 4.94
C ALA A 344 -22.38 -93.93 5.45
N LYS A 345 -21.09 -94.24 5.25
CA LYS A 345 -19.97 -93.38 5.63
C LYS A 345 -19.87 -92.10 4.80
N VAL A 346 -20.08 -92.18 3.48
CA VAL A 346 -19.99 -91.04 2.57
C VAL A 346 -21.14 -90.06 2.77
N ILE A 347 -22.37 -90.57 2.96
CA ILE A 347 -23.57 -89.75 3.08
C ILE A 347 -23.85 -89.36 4.54
N GLY A 348 -23.29 -90.09 5.51
CA GLY A 348 -23.44 -89.82 6.94
C GLY A 348 -24.75 -90.36 7.54
N PHE A 349 -25.29 -91.45 6.99
CA PHE A 349 -26.48 -92.10 7.55
C PHE A 349 -26.12 -93.09 8.66
N GLU A 350 -26.88 -93.07 9.75
CA GLU A 350 -26.66 -93.95 10.91
C GLU A 350 -27.24 -95.36 10.72
N VAL A 351 -28.25 -95.52 9.86
CA VAL A 351 -28.90 -96.80 9.57
C VAL A 351 -29.18 -96.92 8.08
N ALA A 352 -28.79 -98.04 7.48
CA ALA A 352 -29.07 -98.36 6.08
C ALA A 352 -29.40 -99.85 5.94
N VAL A 353 -30.20 -100.20 4.94
CA VAL A 353 -30.60 -101.59 4.65
C VAL A 353 -30.48 -101.85 3.15
N PHE A 354 -29.90 -102.99 2.76
CA PHE A 354 -29.76 -103.41 1.38
C PHE A 354 -30.54 -104.70 1.11
N TYR A 355 -31.32 -104.74 0.03
CA TYR A 355 -32.07 -105.93 -0.39
C TYR A 355 -31.62 -106.38 -1.78
N ILE A 356 -31.36 -107.67 -1.95
CA ILE A 356 -31.03 -108.30 -3.24
C ILE A 356 -32.25 -109.07 -3.74
N ALA A 357 -32.75 -108.77 -4.93
CA ALA A 357 -33.83 -109.54 -5.54
C ALA A 357 -33.29 -110.87 -6.12
N LYS A 358 -33.80 -112.01 -5.65
CA LYS A 358 -33.47 -113.33 -6.21
C LYS A 358 -34.47 -113.77 -7.29
N THR A 359 -35.72 -113.31 -7.18
CA THR A 359 -36.83 -113.48 -8.14
C THR A 359 -37.77 -112.27 -8.03
N PRO A 360 -38.73 -112.03 -8.96
CA PRO A 360 -39.62 -110.86 -8.91
C PRO A 360 -40.38 -110.67 -7.59
N ASP A 361 -40.61 -111.77 -6.85
CA ASP A 361 -41.40 -111.80 -5.62
C ASP A 361 -40.58 -112.16 -4.36
N GLN A 362 -39.24 -112.25 -4.43
CA GLN A 362 -38.38 -112.55 -3.27
C GLN A 362 -37.17 -111.63 -3.15
N LEU A 363 -37.08 -110.95 -2.00
CA LEU A 363 -35.97 -110.09 -1.59
C LEU A 363 -35.15 -110.77 -0.48
N HIS A 364 -33.83 -110.80 -0.63
CA HIS A 364 -32.86 -111.24 0.36
C HIS A 364 -32.25 -110.03 1.07
N TYR A 365 -32.35 -110.00 2.40
CA TYR A 365 -31.81 -108.92 3.23
C TYR A 365 -30.31 -109.13 3.48
N VAL A 366 -29.51 -108.10 3.23
CA VAL A 366 -28.07 -108.07 3.52
C VAL A 366 -27.81 -107.11 4.68
N ASN A 367 -27.08 -107.59 5.69
CA ASN A 367 -26.76 -106.85 6.92
C ASN A 367 -25.28 -106.51 7.01
#